data_AF-A0AAD8T144-F1
#
_entry.id   AF-A0AAD8T144-F1
#
_cell.length_a   1.000
_cell.length_b   1.000
_cell.length_c   1.000
_cell.angle_alpha   90.00
_cell.angle_beta   90.00
_cell.angle_gamma   90.00
#
_symmetry.space_group_name_H-M   'P 1'
#
loop_
_entity.id
_entity.type
_entity.pdbx_description
1 polymer ?
#
loop_
_entity_poly.entity_id
_entity_poly.type
_entity_poly.pdbx_seq_one_letter_code
_entity_poly.pdbx_strand_id
1 'polypeptide(L)'
;MMAAESSATDNHPADEHLETLAFDSSPPAPAAASTDPLLHPPPSPPSTSSHPPAAASHDAFVHEDGEADFVPVLPTPDAPAIPREPSPEFYQITVSDPRKHEEAATGAAGVIPGSGAYFSYLVTTRIADGGRFCVRRRFRDVVALADRLSATHRGLFVPARPEKSIVEGHVMQRHDFVNQRCVLLQRYLCRVAAHPAVGRSADFHTFLTEPSGIPTSEGESPRYNPAVAAAMPTAVTTPTTPAKGGGRDFFGMFKDLKQTVTNGLMAVRPPPVEEETDAKFLAHKAKLEELQQQLTATSLQAESLVKAREDLKTCTAHLGMTFLKLAKFEKDQSTCSSQRSRAADISHFASAAVKVSRCQGRLDAEIVKHLDTIRKYLETMTSVHNAFADRSNALLNIQNLSSDLFTLHSRVAKLESVSSRGIDQERSRYLKVAELKETIRTAEDAKSHARKEYELIKENNMNEIKRFNKEIRQDLVEMMKGFVTNQVEYSDQIASIWAKLAEETKGYADRSS
;
A
#
# COMPACT_ATOMS: atom_id res chain seq x y z
N MET A 1 -9.89 -75.82 -43.45
CA MET A 1 -11.30 -75.37 -43.38
C MET A 1 -11.24 -73.85 -43.31
N MET A 2 -11.66 -73.19 -44.40
CA MET A 2 -12.15 -71.81 -44.60
C MET A 2 -11.71 -70.70 -43.62
N ALA A 3 -11.39 -69.46 -43.98
CA ALA A 3 -11.15 -68.69 -45.21
C ALA A 3 -10.71 -67.27 -44.71
N ALA A 4 -9.69 -66.63 -45.30
CA ALA A 4 -9.78 -65.45 -46.20
C ALA A 4 -10.20 -64.13 -45.49
N GLU A 5 -9.63 -62.94 -45.66
CA GLU A 5 -8.65 -62.27 -46.56
C GLU A 5 -8.24 -60.94 -45.86
N SER A 6 -6.99 -60.45 -45.86
CA SER A 6 -6.17 -59.79 -46.92
C SER A 6 -6.75 -58.41 -47.35
N SER A 7 -6.02 -57.32 -47.61
CA SER A 7 -4.65 -57.04 -48.13
C SER A 7 -4.35 -55.54 -47.84
N ALA A 8 -3.14 -55.05 -47.54
CA ALA A 8 -1.82 -55.03 -48.20
C ALA A 8 -1.55 -53.77 -49.07
N THR A 9 -0.35 -53.25 -48.82
CA THR A 9 0.51 -52.20 -49.38
C THR A 9 0.68 -52.12 -50.91
N ASP A 10 1.04 -50.94 -51.44
CA ASP A 10 2.24 -50.69 -52.30
C ASP A 10 2.31 -49.21 -52.78
N ASN A 11 3.44 -48.50 -52.61
CA ASN A 11 4.58 -48.24 -53.52
C ASN A 11 4.34 -47.25 -54.71
N HIS A 12 5.26 -46.28 -54.83
CA HIS A 12 5.44 -45.23 -55.87
C HIS A 12 5.84 -45.83 -57.25
N PRO A 13 5.76 -45.15 -58.44
CA PRO A 13 6.60 -43.96 -58.78
C PRO A 13 6.13 -42.99 -59.93
N ALA A 14 6.93 -41.92 -60.13
CA ALA A 14 7.37 -41.17 -61.36
C ALA A 14 6.42 -40.46 -62.40
N ASP A 15 6.83 -39.20 -62.68
CA ASP A 15 6.68 -38.24 -63.82
C ASP A 15 6.03 -38.64 -65.17
N GLU A 16 5.21 -37.73 -65.75
CA GLU A 16 5.49 -36.92 -66.97
C GLU A 16 4.29 -36.01 -67.38
N HIS A 17 4.58 -34.72 -67.67
CA HIS A 17 4.06 -33.79 -68.71
C HIS A 17 2.68 -34.06 -69.40
N LEU A 18 1.75 -33.14 -69.71
CA LEU A 18 1.81 -31.77 -70.28
C LEU A 18 0.33 -31.32 -70.51
N GLU A 19 -0.11 -30.11 -70.10
CA GLU A 19 -1.12 -29.31 -70.83
C GLU A 19 -1.21 -27.83 -70.36
N THR A 20 -0.38 -27.03 -71.02
CA THR A 20 -0.52 -25.67 -71.58
C THR A 20 -1.79 -24.80 -71.35
N LEU A 21 -1.57 -23.68 -70.62
CA LEU A 21 -1.99 -22.27 -70.82
C LEU A 21 -3.46 -21.79 -70.73
N ALA A 22 -3.68 -20.84 -69.81
CA ALA A 22 -4.09 -19.46 -70.16
C ALA A 22 -3.66 -18.46 -69.07
N PHE A 23 -2.80 -17.51 -69.45
CA PHE A 23 -2.51 -16.28 -68.71
C PHE A 23 -3.45 -15.18 -69.20
N ASP A 24 -4.10 -14.45 -68.29
CA ASP A 24 -4.30 -13.01 -68.45
C ASP A 24 -4.34 -12.30 -67.09
N SER A 25 -3.83 -11.06 -67.08
CA SER A 25 -3.34 -10.29 -65.95
C SER A 25 -4.33 -9.18 -65.55
N SER A 26 -4.49 -8.82 -64.27
CA SER A 26 -4.00 -7.56 -63.62
C SER A 26 -4.99 -7.10 -62.52
N PRO A 27 -4.66 -6.14 -61.63
CA PRO A 27 -3.81 -6.25 -60.43
C PRO A 27 -4.59 -5.97 -59.12
N PRO A 28 -4.00 -6.19 -57.93
CA PRO A 28 -4.34 -5.38 -56.77
C PRO A 28 -3.14 -4.68 -56.11
N ALA A 29 -3.48 -3.58 -55.44
CA ALA A 29 -2.67 -2.52 -54.84
C ALA A 29 -1.57 -2.96 -53.83
N PRO A 30 -0.56 -2.12 -53.57
CA PRO A 30 0.55 -2.49 -52.68
C PRO A 30 0.09 -2.51 -51.21
N ALA A 31 0.25 -3.66 -50.56
CA ALA A 31 0.11 -3.80 -49.11
C ALA A 31 1.33 -3.16 -48.42
N ALA A 32 1.05 -2.26 -47.47
CA ALA A 32 2.06 -1.64 -46.62
C ALA A 32 2.74 -2.68 -45.74
N ALA A 33 4.07 -2.69 -45.77
CA ALA A 33 4.92 -3.56 -44.97
C ALA A 33 4.82 -3.22 -43.47
N SER A 34 4.41 -4.19 -42.67
CA SER A 34 4.65 -4.21 -41.23
C SER A 34 6.14 -4.43 -41.00
N THR A 35 6.83 -3.42 -40.48
CA THR A 35 8.24 -3.51 -40.06
C THR A 35 8.30 -3.37 -38.54
N ASP A 36 8.90 -4.38 -37.90
CA ASP A 36 9.17 -4.47 -36.47
C ASP A 36 10.20 -3.39 -36.07
N PRO A 37 9.86 -2.46 -35.16
CA PRO A 37 10.71 -1.31 -34.83
C PRO A 37 11.96 -1.67 -33.99
N LEU A 38 12.23 -2.95 -33.72
CA LEU A 38 13.43 -3.38 -32.98
C LEU A 38 14.60 -3.82 -33.87
N LEU A 39 14.40 -3.94 -35.19
CA LEU A 39 15.46 -4.45 -36.10
C LEU A 39 16.10 -3.38 -37.00
N HIS A 40 15.54 -2.17 -37.09
CA HIS A 40 16.14 -1.06 -37.85
C HIS A 40 15.87 0.31 -37.19
N PRO A 41 16.83 0.89 -36.46
CA PRO A 41 16.72 2.28 -36.03
C PRO A 41 16.90 3.25 -37.22
N PRO A 42 16.11 4.33 -37.35
CA PRO A 42 16.28 5.29 -38.43
C PRO A 42 17.57 6.12 -38.24
N PRO A 43 18.21 6.59 -39.32
CA PRO A 43 19.44 7.37 -39.24
C PRO A 43 19.17 8.75 -38.62
N SER A 44 20.11 9.22 -37.79
CA SER A 44 20.05 10.52 -37.12
C SER A 44 20.10 11.68 -38.14
N PRO A 45 19.28 12.73 -38.00
CA PRO A 45 19.37 13.91 -38.86
C PRO A 45 20.57 14.81 -38.46
N PRO A 46 21.14 15.58 -39.40
CA PRO A 46 22.33 16.39 -39.15
C PRO A 46 22.01 17.62 -38.30
N SER A 47 22.97 17.97 -37.44
CA SER A 47 22.94 19.12 -36.54
C SER A 47 22.90 20.43 -37.31
N THR A 48 21.81 21.20 -37.17
CA THR A 48 21.80 22.64 -37.46
C THR A 48 21.18 23.40 -36.30
N SER A 49 21.97 24.34 -35.78
CA SER A 49 21.65 25.26 -34.70
C SER A 49 20.66 26.34 -35.17
N SER A 50 19.54 26.48 -34.49
CA SER A 50 18.81 27.75 -34.41
C SER A 50 17.86 27.78 -33.19
N HIS A 51 18.20 28.62 -32.22
CA HIS A 51 17.32 29.00 -31.10
C HIS A 51 16.15 29.88 -31.58
N PRO A 52 14.97 29.74 -30.95
CA PRO A 52 14.25 30.91 -30.40
C PRO A 52 13.69 30.65 -28.98
N PRO A 53 13.15 31.69 -28.27
CA PRO A 53 13.36 31.87 -26.83
C PRO A 53 12.29 31.27 -25.91
N ALA A 54 12.70 31.18 -24.65
CA ALA A 54 12.01 30.59 -23.50
C ALA A 54 10.69 31.30 -23.13
N ALA A 55 9.66 30.49 -22.85
CA ALA A 55 8.52 30.85 -22.03
C ALA A 55 8.53 29.96 -20.77
N ALA A 56 8.42 30.62 -19.62
CA ALA A 56 8.56 30.06 -18.29
C ALA A 56 7.58 28.91 -18.00
N SER A 57 8.10 27.81 -17.45
CA SER A 57 7.31 26.77 -16.77
C SER A 57 7.82 26.69 -15.33
N HIS A 58 6.87 26.89 -14.42
CA HIS A 58 7.05 27.09 -12.99
C HIS A 58 7.75 25.90 -12.32
N ASP A 59 8.78 26.20 -11.53
CA ASP A 59 9.51 25.25 -10.71
C ASP A 59 8.61 24.67 -9.61
N ALA A 60 8.64 23.34 -9.45
CA ALA A 60 7.75 22.58 -8.57
C ALA A 60 8.36 22.31 -7.19
N PHE A 61 9.34 23.09 -6.73
CA PHE A 61 9.81 23.05 -5.34
C PHE A 61 10.30 24.44 -4.92
N VAL A 62 9.41 25.24 -4.33
CA VAL A 62 9.82 26.47 -3.64
C VAL A 62 10.52 26.08 -2.34
N HIS A 63 11.82 26.36 -2.29
CA HIS A 63 12.59 26.53 -1.07
C HIS A 63 12.12 27.80 -0.35
N GLU A 64 11.80 27.70 0.94
CA GLU A 64 11.80 28.88 1.82
C GLU A 64 13.25 29.18 2.15
N ASP A 65 13.79 30.25 1.57
CA ASP A 65 15.06 30.85 1.96
C ASP A 65 14.88 31.68 3.23
N GLY A 66 15.69 31.36 4.24
CA GLY A 66 16.13 32.29 5.26
C GLY A 66 17.66 32.38 5.18
N GLU A 67 18.17 33.45 4.58
CA GLU A 67 19.60 33.75 4.50
C GLU A 67 20.23 33.85 5.91
N ALA A 68 21.34 33.13 6.10
CA ALA A 68 22.44 33.58 6.94
C ALA A 68 23.75 33.02 6.34
N ASP A 69 24.66 33.93 6.00
CA ASP A 69 26.00 33.70 5.46
C ASP A 69 26.74 32.53 6.13
N PHE A 70 27.17 31.54 5.33
CA PHE A 70 28.12 30.53 5.78
C PHE A 70 29.55 30.89 5.33
N VAL A 71 30.31 31.46 6.26
CA VAL A 71 31.78 31.45 6.23
C VAL A 71 32.26 30.08 6.75
N PRO A 72 33.21 29.38 6.10
CA PRO A 72 33.66 28.09 6.58
C PRO A 72 34.61 28.26 7.78
N VAL A 73 34.15 27.87 8.97
CA VAL A 73 34.98 27.78 10.19
C VAL A 73 35.27 26.30 10.50
N LEU A 74 36.56 26.00 10.68
CA LEU A 74 37.14 24.71 11.08
C LEU A 74 36.55 24.22 12.42
N PRO A 75 36.38 22.90 12.67
CA PRO A 75 35.71 22.44 13.89
C PRO A 75 36.61 22.56 15.11
N THR A 76 36.10 23.24 16.15
CA THR A 76 36.58 23.14 17.53
C THR A 76 35.76 22.07 18.27
N PRO A 77 36.39 21.29 19.16
CA PRO A 77 35.71 20.25 19.92
C PRO A 77 35.08 20.89 21.16
N ASP A 78 33.77 21.11 21.14
CA ASP A 78 32.88 21.09 22.32
C ASP A 78 31.52 21.70 21.93
N ALA A 79 30.59 20.84 21.51
CA ALA A 79 29.17 21.17 21.44
C ALA A 79 28.34 19.98 21.95
N PRO A 80 27.28 20.22 22.73
CA PRO A 80 26.57 19.19 23.49
C PRO A 80 25.79 18.25 22.57
N ALA A 81 25.83 16.96 22.90
CA ALA A 81 25.14 15.91 22.17
C ALA A 81 23.63 16.19 22.04
N ILE A 82 23.16 16.27 20.81
CA ILE A 82 21.73 16.23 20.46
C ILE A 82 21.16 14.92 21.04
N PRO A 83 19.99 14.94 21.73
CA PRO A 83 19.37 13.71 22.21
C PRO A 83 19.07 12.78 21.03
N ARG A 84 19.69 11.59 21.04
CA ARG A 84 19.31 10.48 20.15
C ARG A 84 17.80 10.26 20.29
N GLU A 85 17.09 10.19 19.18
CA GLU A 85 15.69 9.75 19.19
C GLU A 85 15.60 8.40 19.94
N PRO A 86 14.60 8.22 20.82
CA PRO A 86 14.46 6.98 21.57
C PRO A 86 14.25 5.83 20.59
N SER A 87 15.09 4.81 20.69
CA SER A 87 14.97 3.56 19.94
C SER A 87 13.55 2.98 20.09
N PRO A 88 12.99 2.35 19.03
CA PRO A 88 11.65 1.79 19.09
C PRO A 88 11.56 0.78 20.24
N GLU A 89 10.58 0.99 21.12
CA GLU A 89 10.30 0.12 22.27
C GLU A 89 10.10 -1.33 21.82
N PHE A 90 9.49 -1.52 20.65
CA PHE A 90 9.37 -2.81 19.97
C PHE A 90 10.18 -2.82 18.68
N TYR A 91 11.21 -3.64 18.60
CA TYR A 91 12.07 -3.70 17.41
C TYR A 91 11.69 -4.83 16.44
N GLN A 92 10.89 -5.82 16.88
CA GLN A 92 10.45 -6.92 16.02
C GLN A 92 9.05 -7.42 16.41
N ILE A 93 8.15 -7.50 15.43
CA ILE A 93 6.81 -8.08 15.55
C ILE A 93 6.64 -9.15 14.47
N THR A 94 6.23 -10.36 14.85
CA THR A 94 5.93 -11.46 13.92
C THR A 94 4.57 -12.06 14.19
N VAL A 95 3.83 -12.42 13.14
CA VAL A 95 2.51 -13.06 13.23
C VAL A 95 2.57 -14.43 12.57
N SER A 96 2.28 -15.47 13.34
CA SER A 96 2.46 -16.86 12.90
C SER A 96 1.45 -17.81 13.54
N ASP A 97 1.63 -19.12 13.32
CA ASP A 97 0.87 -20.21 13.95
C ASP A 97 -0.65 -19.97 13.99
N PRO A 98 -1.28 -19.91 12.80
CA PRO A 98 -2.71 -19.73 12.71
C PRO A 98 -3.44 -20.96 13.27
N ARG A 99 -4.31 -20.76 14.25
CA ARG A 99 -5.10 -21.83 14.87
C ARG A 99 -6.58 -21.59 14.71
N LYS A 100 -7.30 -22.64 14.34
CA LYS A 100 -8.77 -22.62 14.29
C LYS A 100 -9.29 -22.92 15.70
N HIS A 101 -10.18 -22.07 16.17
CA HIS A 101 -10.92 -22.24 17.42
C HIS A 101 -12.40 -22.36 17.11
N GLU A 102 -13.10 -23.16 17.90
CA GLU A 102 -14.56 -23.17 17.91
C GLU A 102 -15.05 -22.12 18.92
N GLU A 103 -16.01 -21.30 18.50
CA GLU A 103 -16.69 -20.33 19.34
C GLU A 103 -17.87 -21.06 19.98
N ALA A 104 -17.85 -21.22 21.31
CA ALA A 104 -18.99 -21.75 22.04
C ALA A 104 -20.21 -20.89 21.73
N ALA A 105 -21.32 -21.51 21.33
CA ALA A 105 -22.52 -20.84 20.87
C ALA A 105 -23.25 -20.12 22.02
N THR A 106 -22.72 -19.00 22.50
CA THR A 106 -23.46 -18.08 23.37
C THR A 106 -24.15 -17.02 22.50
N GLY A 107 -25.38 -17.35 22.05
CA GLY A 107 -26.30 -16.43 21.38
C GLY A 107 -26.83 -16.90 20.03
N ALA A 108 -27.59 -16.02 19.34
CA ALA A 108 -28.28 -16.28 18.07
C ALA A 108 -27.38 -16.69 16.88
N ALA A 109 -26.06 -16.76 17.08
CA ALA A 109 -25.08 -17.23 16.10
C ALA A 109 -25.11 -18.76 15.86
N GLY A 110 -25.79 -19.53 16.74
CA GLY A 110 -25.93 -20.99 16.61
C GLY A 110 -26.87 -21.46 15.48
N VAL A 111 -27.59 -20.56 14.82
CA VAL A 111 -28.61 -20.92 13.81
C VAL A 111 -28.06 -20.95 12.38
N ILE A 112 -26.83 -20.47 12.15
CA ILE A 112 -26.21 -20.44 10.82
C ILE A 112 -25.10 -21.49 10.72
N PRO A 113 -25.25 -22.53 9.88
CA PRO A 113 -24.20 -23.52 9.64
C PRO A 113 -22.90 -22.82 9.19
N GLY A 114 -21.80 -23.03 9.94
CA GLY A 114 -20.48 -22.44 9.66
C GLY A 114 -20.13 -21.18 10.47
N SER A 115 -21.03 -20.66 11.30
CA SER A 115 -20.83 -19.38 12.04
C SER A 115 -20.15 -19.52 13.41
N GLY A 116 -19.61 -20.70 13.75
CA GLY A 116 -19.08 -21.02 15.08
C GLY A 116 -17.57 -21.25 15.14
N ALA A 117 -16.77 -20.78 14.17
CA ALA A 117 -15.31 -20.95 14.23
C ALA A 117 -14.56 -19.70 13.78
N TYR A 118 -13.44 -19.41 14.44
CA TYR A 118 -12.55 -18.31 14.11
C TYR A 118 -11.08 -18.74 14.09
N PHE A 119 -10.25 -17.97 13.39
CA PHE A 119 -8.80 -18.15 13.43
C PHE A 119 -8.16 -17.16 14.40
N SER A 120 -7.27 -17.66 15.24
CA SER A 120 -6.34 -16.87 16.04
C SER A 120 -4.92 -16.96 15.46
N TYR A 121 -4.12 -15.95 15.73
CA TYR A 121 -2.75 -15.83 15.28
C TYR A 121 -1.86 -15.57 16.49
N LEU A 122 -0.69 -16.22 16.53
CA LEU A 122 0.32 -15.93 17.53
C LEU A 122 1.08 -14.66 17.14
N VAL A 123 0.88 -13.60 17.90
CA VAL A 123 1.65 -12.36 17.81
C VAL A 123 2.83 -12.47 18.76
N THR A 124 4.04 -12.51 18.21
CA THR A 124 5.27 -12.47 18.98
C THR A 124 5.92 -11.09 18.84
N THR A 125 6.18 -10.46 19.97
CA THR A 125 6.80 -9.13 20.05
C THR A 125 8.11 -9.24 20.80
N ARG A 126 9.18 -8.61 20.28
CA ARG A 126 10.47 -8.49 20.97
C ARG A 126 10.78 -7.03 21.28
N ILE A 127 11.29 -6.81 22.49
CA ILE A 127 11.62 -5.51 23.05
C ILE A 127 13.15 -5.37 23.08
N ALA A 128 13.65 -4.15 22.93
CA ALA A 128 15.09 -3.87 22.82
C ALA A 128 15.94 -4.36 24.02
N ASP A 129 15.33 -4.51 25.19
CA ASP A 129 15.94 -5.04 26.43
C ASP A 129 16.01 -6.58 26.49
N GLY A 130 15.64 -7.27 25.41
CA GLY A 130 15.64 -8.73 25.31
C GLY A 130 14.34 -9.39 25.78
N GLY A 131 13.36 -8.61 26.22
CA GLY A 131 12.03 -9.09 26.56
C GLY A 131 11.28 -9.66 25.34
N ARG A 132 10.45 -10.67 25.58
CA ARG A 132 9.58 -11.28 24.55
C ARG A 132 8.17 -11.49 25.07
N PHE A 133 7.19 -10.98 24.35
CA PHE A 133 5.78 -11.25 24.56
C PHE A 133 5.24 -12.15 23.46
N CYS A 134 4.34 -13.06 23.85
CA CYS A 134 3.64 -13.97 22.95
C CYS A 134 2.17 -13.95 23.32
N VAL A 135 1.32 -13.36 22.48
CA VAL A 135 -0.12 -13.28 22.71
C VAL A 135 -0.87 -13.80 21.50
N ARG A 136 -2.00 -14.50 21.72
CA ARG A 136 -2.90 -14.86 20.62
C ARG A 136 -3.92 -13.78 20.37
N ARG A 137 -4.16 -13.45 19.10
CA ARG A 137 -5.15 -12.46 18.69
C ARG A 137 -5.98 -13.02 17.54
N ARG A 138 -7.29 -12.82 17.59
CA ARG A 138 -8.16 -13.04 16.42
C ARG A 138 -8.29 -11.77 15.61
N PHE A 139 -8.73 -11.89 14.36
CA PHE A 139 -8.90 -10.73 13.48
C PHE A 139 -9.82 -9.66 14.08
N ARG A 140 -10.87 -10.05 14.81
CA ARG A 140 -11.77 -9.11 15.50
C ARG A 140 -11.05 -8.25 16.55
N ASP A 141 -10.03 -8.78 17.22
CA ASP A 141 -9.25 -8.02 18.21
C ASP A 141 -8.43 -6.93 17.51
N VAL A 142 -7.88 -7.25 16.33
CA VAL A 142 -7.17 -6.29 15.47
C VAL A 142 -8.11 -5.20 14.95
N VAL A 143 -9.35 -5.56 14.62
CA VAL A 143 -10.39 -4.57 14.24
C VAL A 143 -10.65 -3.62 15.40
N ALA A 144 -10.90 -4.15 16.60
CA ALA A 144 -11.15 -3.32 17.78
C ALA A 144 -9.95 -2.42 18.13
N LEU A 145 -8.72 -2.91 17.96
CA LEU A 145 -7.52 -2.09 18.09
C LEU A 145 -7.53 -0.95 17.06
N ALA A 146 -7.70 -1.26 15.77
CA ALA A 146 -7.67 -0.25 14.71
C ALA A 146 -8.72 0.85 14.93
N ASP A 147 -9.93 0.46 15.34
CA ASP A 147 -11.02 1.40 15.62
C ASP A 147 -10.65 2.32 16.80
N ARG A 148 -10.09 1.79 17.91
CA ARG A 148 -9.61 2.61 19.04
C ARG A 148 -8.45 3.53 18.67
N LEU A 149 -7.48 3.04 17.90
CA LEU A 149 -6.35 3.84 17.45
C LEU A 149 -6.84 5.00 16.57
N SER A 150 -7.77 4.75 15.65
CA SER A 150 -8.35 5.78 14.80
C SER A 150 -9.14 6.84 15.59
N ALA A 151 -9.89 6.42 16.61
CA ALA A 151 -10.65 7.32 17.47
C ALA A 151 -9.76 8.20 18.37
N THR A 152 -8.64 7.66 18.85
CA THR A 152 -7.75 8.36 19.80
C THR A 152 -6.74 9.26 19.09
N HIS A 153 -6.37 8.94 17.85
CA HIS A 153 -5.29 9.59 17.09
C HIS A 153 -5.84 10.31 15.84
N ARG A 154 -6.97 11.01 15.99
CA ARG A 154 -7.64 11.69 14.89
C ARG A 154 -6.72 12.71 14.22
N GLY A 155 -6.74 12.70 12.89
CA GLY A 155 -5.90 13.56 12.08
C GLY A 155 -4.44 13.10 11.90
N LEU A 156 -4.01 11.98 12.47
CA LEU A 156 -2.74 11.35 12.12
C LEU A 156 -2.94 10.32 10.97
N PHE A 157 -1.90 9.96 10.24
CA PHE A 157 -1.95 8.92 9.21
C PHE A 157 -1.82 7.55 9.88
N VAL A 158 -2.82 7.23 10.71
CA VAL A 158 -2.93 5.95 11.41
C VAL A 158 -2.99 4.83 10.37
N PRO A 159 -2.05 3.85 10.38
CA PRO A 159 -2.03 2.77 9.40
C PRO A 159 -3.40 2.11 9.26
N ALA A 160 -3.88 1.96 8.04
CA ALA A 160 -5.15 1.29 7.78
C ALA A 160 -5.00 -0.22 7.99
N ARG A 161 -5.99 -0.82 8.67
CA ARG A 161 -6.05 -2.28 8.81
C ARG A 161 -6.37 -2.96 7.48
N PRO A 162 -5.92 -4.21 7.27
CA PRO A 162 -6.34 -4.99 6.11
C PRO A 162 -7.86 -5.14 6.07
N GLU A 163 -8.43 -5.17 4.86
CA GLU A 163 -9.86 -5.33 4.69
C GLU A 163 -10.36 -6.70 5.18
N LYS A 164 -11.62 -6.74 5.64
CA LYS A 164 -12.29 -7.99 5.94
C LYS A 164 -12.68 -8.64 4.61
N SER A 165 -11.73 -9.34 3.99
CA SER A 165 -11.99 -10.07 2.76
C SER A 165 -12.85 -11.30 3.03
N ILE A 166 -14.16 -11.15 2.86
CA ILE A 166 -15.14 -12.25 2.89
C ILE A 166 -15.11 -13.00 1.54
N VAL A 167 -14.78 -12.28 0.45
CA VAL A 167 -14.77 -12.82 -0.91
C VAL A 167 -13.54 -13.68 -1.17
N GLU A 168 -12.32 -13.24 -0.80
CA GLU A 168 -11.12 -14.08 -0.98
C GLU A 168 -11.16 -15.33 -0.10
N GLY A 169 -11.86 -15.28 1.04
CA GLY A 169 -12.07 -16.45 1.90
C GLY A 169 -12.95 -17.54 1.28
N HIS A 170 -13.78 -17.17 0.29
CA HIS A 170 -14.59 -18.13 -0.47
C HIS A 170 -13.93 -18.55 -1.79
N VAL A 171 -13.03 -17.73 -2.34
CA VAL A 171 -12.38 -17.96 -3.65
C VAL A 171 -11.01 -18.63 -3.52
N MET A 172 -10.26 -18.41 -2.43
CA MET A 172 -8.96 -19.03 -2.19
C MET A 172 -9.10 -20.35 -1.40
N GLN A 173 -8.11 -21.25 -1.54
CA GLN A 173 -8.01 -22.38 -0.63
C GLN A 173 -7.86 -21.88 0.81
N ARG A 174 -8.55 -22.52 1.76
CA ARG A 174 -8.59 -22.06 3.17
C ARG A 174 -7.19 -21.85 3.78
N HIS A 175 -6.23 -22.67 3.40
CA HIS A 175 -4.85 -22.56 3.88
C HIS A 175 -4.15 -21.30 3.36
N ASP A 176 -4.31 -20.98 2.06
CA ASP A 176 -3.69 -19.81 1.43
C ASP A 176 -4.25 -18.51 2.00
N PHE A 177 -5.57 -18.46 2.22
CA PHE A 177 -6.24 -17.32 2.83
C PHE A 177 -5.74 -17.01 4.25
N VAL A 178 -5.51 -18.05 5.05
CA VAL A 178 -5.06 -17.91 6.44
C VAL A 178 -3.61 -17.43 6.47
N ASN A 179 -2.74 -17.97 5.62
CA ASN A 179 -1.35 -17.53 5.52
C ASN A 179 -1.22 -16.10 4.97
N GLN A 180 -2.01 -15.76 3.95
CA GLN A 180 -2.07 -14.39 3.43
C GLN A 180 -2.49 -13.41 4.52
N ARG A 181 -3.48 -13.79 5.35
CA ARG A 181 -3.87 -12.96 6.49
C ARG A 181 -2.76 -12.81 7.54
N CYS A 182 -1.97 -13.85 7.83
CA CYS A 182 -0.80 -13.71 8.72
C CYS A 182 0.15 -12.60 8.22
N VAL A 183 0.48 -12.62 6.92
CA VAL A 183 1.39 -11.64 6.31
C VAL A 183 0.80 -10.22 6.40
N LEU A 184 -0.47 -10.06 6.06
CA LEU A 184 -1.16 -8.77 6.11
C LEU A 184 -1.26 -8.22 7.55
N LEU A 185 -1.51 -9.09 8.53
CA LEU A 185 -1.56 -8.71 9.94
C LEU A 185 -0.18 -8.32 10.47
N GLN A 186 0.86 -9.09 10.17
CA GLN A 186 2.23 -8.72 10.54
C GLN A 186 2.61 -7.37 9.97
N ARG A 187 2.37 -7.17 8.67
CA ARG A 187 2.66 -5.90 7.99
C ARG A 187 1.90 -4.74 8.63
N TYR A 188 0.62 -4.93 8.94
CA TYR A 188 -0.17 -3.92 9.65
C TYR A 188 0.42 -3.56 11.01
N LEU A 189 0.70 -4.55 11.87
CA LEU A 189 1.24 -4.29 13.21
C LEU A 189 2.63 -3.65 13.16
N CYS A 190 3.49 -4.07 12.23
CA CYS A 190 4.79 -3.42 12.02
C CYS A 190 4.63 -1.95 11.59
N ARG A 191 3.67 -1.63 10.71
CA ARG A 191 3.39 -0.23 10.33
C ARG A 191 2.88 0.60 11.50
N VAL A 192 2.03 0.03 12.35
CA VAL A 192 1.55 0.70 13.56
C VAL A 192 2.72 0.98 14.52
N ALA A 193 3.59 0.00 14.74
CA ALA A 193 4.78 0.15 15.58
C ALA A 193 5.77 1.19 15.04
N ALA A 194 5.93 1.29 13.72
CA ALA A 194 6.82 2.25 13.08
C ALA A 194 6.31 3.70 13.16
N HIS A 195 5.02 3.91 13.41
CA HIS A 195 4.45 5.26 13.47
C HIS A 195 4.85 5.96 14.79
N PRO A 196 5.48 7.16 14.78
CA PRO A 196 6.07 7.78 15.97
C PRO A 196 5.11 8.04 17.14
N ALA A 197 3.87 8.44 16.86
CA ALA A 197 2.86 8.64 17.91
C ALA A 197 2.07 7.35 18.23
N VAL A 198 1.42 6.77 17.22
CA VAL A 198 0.52 5.61 17.37
C VAL A 198 1.25 4.37 17.95
N GLY A 199 2.50 4.13 17.55
CA GLY A 199 3.30 3.00 18.03
C GLY A 199 3.63 3.05 19.52
N ARG A 200 3.57 4.23 20.14
CA ARG A 200 3.77 4.44 21.59
C ARG A 200 2.46 4.54 22.38
N SER A 201 1.32 4.26 21.74
CA SER A 201 0.03 4.33 22.42
C SER A 201 -0.14 3.17 23.41
N ALA A 202 -0.76 3.46 24.55
CA ALA A 202 -1.10 2.45 25.56
C ALA A 202 -1.99 1.33 24.98
N ASP A 203 -2.94 1.70 24.11
CA ASP A 203 -3.80 0.74 23.39
C ASP A 203 -3.01 -0.30 22.59
N PHE A 204 -1.97 0.14 21.88
CA PHE A 204 -1.11 -0.74 21.10
C PHE A 204 -0.23 -1.60 22.00
N HIS A 205 0.37 -1.00 23.03
CA HIS A 205 1.17 -1.72 24.01
C HIS A 205 0.36 -2.84 24.71
N THR A 206 -0.82 -2.52 25.24
CA THR A 206 -1.75 -3.49 25.83
C THR A 206 -2.13 -4.58 24.81
N PHE A 207 -2.37 -4.22 23.55
CA PHE A 207 -2.65 -5.20 22.51
C PHE A 207 -1.48 -6.15 22.23
N LEU A 208 -0.23 -5.76 22.44
CA LEU A 208 0.92 -6.65 22.21
C LEU A 208 1.31 -7.48 23.44
N THR A 209 0.89 -7.07 24.64
CA THR A 209 1.41 -7.63 25.91
C THR A 209 0.35 -8.38 26.72
N GLU A 210 -0.89 -7.90 26.78
CA GLU A 210 -1.91 -8.49 27.65
C GLU A 210 -2.59 -9.73 27.04
N PRO A 211 -2.91 -10.78 27.80
CA PRO A 211 -3.67 -11.92 27.28
C PRO A 211 -5.10 -11.54 26.86
N SER A 212 -5.58 -12.02 25.71
CA SER A 212 -6.96 -11.82 25.21
C SER A 212 -7.95 -12.89 25.68
N GLY A 213 -7.53 -13.76 26.60
CA GLY A 213 -8.28 -14.96 26.97
C GLY A 213 -8.16 -16.13 25.97
N ILE A 214 -7.42 -15.98 24.87
CA ILE A 214 -7.08 -17.08 23.96
C ILE A 214 -5.73 -17.68 24.40
N PRO A 215 -5.68 -18.95 24.85
CA PRO A 215 -4.46 -19.56 25.38
C PRO A 215 -3.42 -19.77 24.27
N THR A 216 -2.15 -19.48 24.58
CA THR A 216 -1.03 -19.58 23.63
C THR A 216 -0.64 -21.03 23.34
N SER A 217 -0.83 -21.95 24.30
CA SER A 217 -0.61 -23.40 24.25
C SER A 217 -1.92 -24.17 24.51
N GLU A 218 -2.03 -25.41 24.01
CA GLU A 218 -3.11 -26.31 24.47
C GLU A 218 -2.71 -26.88 25.83
N GLY A 219 -3.46 -26.54 26.89
CA GLY A 219 -3.31 -27.15 28.21
C GLY A 219 -2.72 -26.29 29.32
N GLU A 220 -2.37 -25.02 29.10
CA GLU A 220 -2.04 -24.10 30.22
C GLU A 220 -3.24 -23.22 30.58
N SER A 221 -3.77 -23.45 31.80
CA SER A 221 -4.58 -22.46 32.50
C SER A 221 -3.78 -21.16 32.68
N PRO A 222 -4.44 -19.99 32.75
CA PRO A 222 -3.74 -18.70 32.82
C PRO A 222 -2.85 -18.66 34.07
N ARG A 223 -1.53 -18.72 33.89
CA ARG A 223 -0.59 -18.45 34.99
C ARG A 223 -0.61 -16.95 35.27
N TYR A 224 -1.42 -16.59 36.25
CA TYR A 224 -1.34 -15.35 37.00
C TYR A 224 -0.02 -15.35 37.80
N ASN A 225 0.82 -14.32 37.61
CA ASN A 225 1.90 -14.01 38.54
C ASN A 225 1.52 -12.73 39.31
N PRO A 226 1.39 -12.77 40.65
CA PRO A 226 1.06 -11.61 41.47
C PRO A 226 2.30 -10.82 41.87
N ALA A 227 2.31 -9.55 41.49
CA ALA A 227 2.85 -8.40 42.22
C ALA A 227 2.67 -7.23 41.23
N VAL A 228 1.64 -6.41 41.29
CA VAL A 228 1.23 -5.57 42.42
C VAL A 228 -0.27 -5.32 42.25
N ALA A 229 -1.08 -5.76 43.22
CA ALA A 229 -2.49 -5.38 43.30
C ALA A 229 -2.72 -4.70 44.64
N ALA A 230 -2.83 -3.37 44.61
CA ALA A 230 -3.48 -2.61 45.66
C ALA A 230 -3.91 -1.25 45.10
N ALA A 231 -5.16 -1.17 44.60
CA ALA A 231 -6.20 -0.30 45.15
C ALA A 231 -7.33 -0.01 44.13
N MET A 232 -8.56 -0.38 44.53
CA MET A 232 -9.82 0.35 44.33
C MET A 232 -10.65 0.09 43.04
N PRO A 233 -11.98 0.30 43.10
CA PRO A 233 -12.95 -0.76 42.80
C PRO A 233 -13.76 -0.59 41.50
N THR A 234 -14.39 -1.71 41.14
CA THR A 234 -15.45 -1.93 40.15
C THR A 234 -16.65 -0.97 40.28
N ALA A 235 -17.06 -0.38 39.16
CA ALA A 235 -18.43 -0.41 38.64
C ALA A 235 -18.51 0.29 37.27
N VAL A 236 -18.72 -0.45 36.18
CA VAL A 236 -19.21 0.14 34.93
C VAL A 236 -20.34 -0.73 34.39
N THR A 237 -21.53 -0.14 34.45
CA THR A 237 -22.77 -0.55 33.81
C THR A 237 -22.64 -0.55 32.29
N THR A 238 -23.18 -1.61 31.67
CA THR A 238 -23.48 -1.71 30.25
C THR A 238 -24.36 -0.56 29.76
N PRO A 239 -24.13 -0.07 28.52
CA PRO A 239 -25.28 0.17 27.65
C PRO A 239 -25.21 -0.65 26.35
N THR A 240 -26.39 -1.11 25.99
CA THR A 240 -26.82 -1.79 24.77
C THR A 240 -26.47 -1.06 23.49
N THR A 241 -25.88 -1.79 22.55
CA THR A 241 -25.77 -1.47 21.12
C THR A 241 -27.10 -1.66 20.38
N PRO A 242 -27.41 -0.82 19.38
CA PRO A 242 -28.12 -1.26 18.18
C PRO A 242 -27.15 -1.60 17.06
N ALA A 243 -27.68 -2.31 16.07
CA ALA A 243 -27.00 -3.25 15.20
C ALA A 243 -26.41 -2.64 13.90
N LYS A 244 -25.31 -3.25 13.45
CA LYS A 244 -24.92 -3.62 12.06
C LYS A 244 -25.15 -2.66 10.87
N GLY A 245 -24.04 -2.43 10.14
CA GLY A 245 -23.97 -2.12 8.71
C GLY A 245 -22.65 -1.42 8.42
N GLY A 246 -21.58 -2.06 7.91
CA GLY A 246 -21.55 -2.68 6.60
C GLY A 246 -21.17 -1.61 5.58
N GLY A 247 -19.87 -1.36 5.40
CA GLY A 247 -19.35 -0.32 4.52
C GLY A 247 -19.90 -0.43 3.10
N ARG A 248 -20.68 0.57 2.71
CA ARG A 248 -20.94 1.06 1.34
C ARG A 248 -21.91 2.24 1.48
N ASP A 249 -21.36 3.42 1.76
CA ASP A 249 -21.87 4.70 1.26
C ASP A 249 -20.98 5.86 1.73
N PHE A 250 -19.83 6.05 1.09
CA PHE A 250 -18.98 7.24 1.29
C PHE A 250 -19.09 8.26 0.15
N PHE A 251 -19.72 7.89 -0.98
CA PHE A 251 -19.94 8.80 -2.11
C PHE A 251 -21.29 9.54 -2.08
N GLY A 252 -22.28 9.07 -1.30
CA GLY A 252 -23.60 9.71 -1.18
C GLY A 252 -23.61 10.99 -0.35
N MET A 253 -22.83 11.04 0.74
CA MET A 253 -22.91 12.12 1.73
C MET A 253 -22.32 13.46 1.25
N PHE A 254 -21.43 13.44 0.24
CA PHE A 254 -20.88 14.66 -0.36
C PHE A 254 -21.85 15.36 -1.32
N LYS A 255 -22.83 14.63 -1.88
CA LYS A 255 -23.80 15.22 -2.82
C LYS A 255 -24.90 15.99 -2.08
N ASP A 256 -25.25 15.55 -0.87
CA ASP A 256 -26.23 16.21 -0.01
C ASP A 256 -25.71 17.54 0.56
N LEU A 257 -24.39 17.69 0.74
CA LEU A 257 -23.78 18.94 1.23
C LEU A 257 -23.92 20.10 0.22
N LYS A 258 -23.99 19.84 -1.08
CA LYS A 258 -24.27 20.89 -2.07
C LYS A 258 -25.74 21.28 -2.12
N GLN A 259 -26.63 20.36 -1.78
CA GLN A 259 -28.08 20.56 -1.89
C GLN A 259 -28.69 21.22 -0.64
N THR A 260 -28.06 21.04 0.53
CA THR A 260 -28.47 21.69 1.79
C THR A 260 -27.99 23.15 1.89
N VAL A 261 -26.90 23.53 1.22
CA VAL A 261 -26.39 24.92 1.25
C VAL A 261 -27.14 25.84 0.27
N THR A 262 -27.81 25.29 -0.75
CA THR A 262 -28.62 26.08 -1.68
C THR A 262 -29.99 26.50 -1.15
N ASN A 263 -30.50 25.86 -0.09
CA ASN A 263 -31.84 26.13 0.43
C ASN A 263 -31.80 26.65 1.87
N GLY A 264 -31.32 27.89 2.03
CA GLY A 264 -31.75 28.77 3.12
C GLY A 264 -31.00 28.66 4.45
N LEU A 265 -29.77 29.16 4.51
CA LEU A 265 -29.15 29.61 5.75
C LEU A 265 -28.22 30.79 5.44
N MET A 266 -28.35 31.90 6.17
CA MET A 266 -27.40 33.01 6.09
C MET A 266 -25.99 32.45 6.31
N ALA A 267 -25.16 32.50 5.27
CA ALA A 267 -23.76 32.17 5.35
C ALA A 267 -23.10 33.13 6.34
N VAL A 268 -22.92 32.69 7.59
CA VAL A 268 -21.89 33.28 8.45
C VAL A 268 -20.59 32.97 7.74
N ARG A 269 -20.09 33.95 6.99
CA ARG A 269 -18.80 33.85 6.30
C ARG A 269 -17.75 33.49 7.35
N PRO A 270 -16.98 32.40 7.17
CA PRO A 270 -15.90 32.08 8.08
C PRO A 270 -14.96 33.29 8.18
N PRO A 271 -14.40 33.59 9.37
CA PRO A 271 -13.41 34.65 9.50
C PRO A 271 -12.24 34.41 8.51
N PRO A 272 -11.64 35.46 7.93
CA PRO A 272 -10.68 35.35 6.82
C PRO A 272 -9.45 34.47 7.10
N VAL A 273 -9.02 34.38 8.37
CA VAL A 273 -7.93 33.49 8.79
C VAL A 273 -8.33 32.00 8.68
N GLU A 274 -9.60 31.67 8.93
CA GLU A 274 -10.11 30.31 8.73
C GLU A 274 -10.22 29.97 7.24
N GLU A 275 -10.59 30.92 6.36
CA GLU A 275 -10.62 30.73 4.88
C GLU A 275 -9.21 30.42 4.31
N GLU A 276 -8.16 31.13 4.72
CA GLU A 276 -6.80 30.89 4.20
C GLU A 276 -6.21 29.55 4.66
N THR A 277 -6.46 29.16 5.91
CA THR A 277 -5.97 27.86 6.43
C THR A 277 -6.68 26.68 5.77
N ASP A 278 -7.95 26.83 5.40
CA ASP A 278 -8.71 25.82 4.66
C ASP A 278 -8.22 25.71 3.21
N ALA A 279 -7.85 26.83 2.57
CA ALA A 279 -7.26 26.84 1.23
C ALA A 279 -5.91 26.08 1.19
N LYS A 280 -5.01 26.33 2.16
CA LYS A 280 -3.74 25.61 2.27
C LYS A 280 -3.96 24.10 2.45
N PHE A 281 -4.94 23.73 3.26
CA PHE A 281 -5.28 22.33 3.51
C PHE A 281 -5.82 21.64 2.24
N LEU A 282 -6.74 22.29 1.53
CA LEU A 282 -7.27 21.77 0.26
C LEU A 282 -6.18 21.64 -0.80
N ALA A 283 -5.22 22.57 -0.85
CA ALA A 283 -4.06 22.46 -1.73
C ALA A 283 -3.19 21.23 -1.40
N HIS A 284 -2.92 20.99 -0.11
CA HIS A 284 -2.20 19.76 0.30
C HIS A 284 -2.98 18.49 -0.01
N LYS A 285 -4.31 18.49 0.17
CA LYS A 285 -5.18 17.37 -0.20
C LYS A 285 -5.04 17.03 -1.68
N ALA A 286 -5.21 18.04 -2.55
CA ALA A 286 -5.11 17.88 -3.98
C ALA A 286 -3.74 17.34 -4.41
N LYS A 287 -2.66 17.84 -3.80
CA LYS A 287 -1.29 17.36 -4.06
C LYS A 287 -1.10 15.89 -3.67
N LEU A 288 -1.66 15.45 -2.54
CA LEU A 288 -1.58 14.05 -2.11
C LEU A 288 -2.46 13.12 -2.96
N GLU A 289 -3.60 13.61 -3.44
CA GLU A 289 -4.44 12.89 -4.40
C GLU A 289 -3.73 12.71 -5.76
N GLU A 290 -3.05 13.75 -6.24
CA GLU A 290 -2.21 13.67 -7.44
C GLU A 290 -1.05 12.67 -7.25
N LEU A 291 -0.36 12.75 -6.12
CA LEU A 291 0.70 11.79 -5.77
C LEU A 291 0.17 10.35 -5.73
N GLN A 292 -1.03 10.11 -5.21
CA GLN A 292 -1.64 8.77 -5.23
C GLN A 292 -1.88 8.28 -6.66
N GLN A 293 -2.33 9.15 -7.58
CA GLN A 293 -2.51 8.79 -8.99
C GLN A 293 -1.16 8.40 -9.62
N GLN A 294 -0.12 9.19 -9.34
CA GLN A 294 1.25 8.90 -9.79
C GLN A 294 1.75 7.56 -9.22
N LEU A 295 1.65 7.33 -7.91
CA LEU A 295 2.04 6.07 -7.28
C LEU A 295 1.28 4.87 -7.86
N THR A 296 -0.01 5.02 -8.16
CA THR A 296 -0.83 3.97 -8.78
C THR A 296 -0.31 3.64 -10.17
N ALA A 297 -0.08 4.66 -11.01
CA ALA A 297 0.46 4.48 -12.35
C ALA A 297 1.86 3.85 -12.32
N THR A 298 2.74 4.32 -11.44
CA THR A 298 4.09 3.77 -11.27
C THR A 298 4.06 2.33 -10.75
N SER A 299 3.13 1.99 -9.84
CA SER A 299 2.97 0.61 -9.35
C SER A 299 2.60 -0.35 -10.50
N LEU A 300 1.70 0.05 -11.39
CA LEU A 300 1.33 -0.75 -12.56
C LEU A 300 2.53 -0.94 -13.52
N GLN A 301 3.33 0.10 -13.72
CA GLN A 301 4.56 0.00 -14.53
C GLN A 301 5.61 -0.90 -13.86
N ALA A 302 5.75 -0.81 -12.53
CA ALA A 302 6.63 -1.67 -11.74
C ALA A 302 6.24 -3.16 -11.86
N GLU A 303 4.94 -3.47 -11.80
CA GLU A 303 4.43 -4.83 -12.01
C GLU A 303 4.74 -5.35 -13.43
N SER A 304 4.54 -4.51 -14.45
CA SER A 304 4.88 -4.83 -15.84
C SER A 304 6.39 -5.10 -16.00
N LEU A 305 7.24 -4.29 -15.39
CA LEU A 305 8.70 -4.47 -15.40
C LEU A 305 9.12 -5.79 -14.75
N VAL A 306 8.57 -6.12 -13.58
CA VAL A 306 8.85 -7.39 -12.89
C VAL A 306 8.43 -8.58 -13.74
N LYS A 307 7.28 -8.50 -14.40
CA LYS A 307 6.82 -9.54 -15.32
C LYS A 307 7.74 -9.72 -16.52
N ALA A 308 8.12 -8.64 -17.19
CA ALA A 308 9.03 -8.69 -18.34
C ALA A 308 10.40 -9.28 -17.97
N ARG A 309 10.88 -8.99 -16.75
CA ARG A 309 12.13 -9.56 -16.24
C ARG A 309 12.03 -11.05 -15.92
N GLU A 310 10.94 -11.48 -15.31
CA GLU A 310 10.65 -12.90 -15.09
C GLU A 310 10.61 -13.68 -16.41
N ASP A 311 9.99 -13.11 -17.44
CA ASP A 311 9.96 -13.67 -18.80
C ASP A 311 11.38 -13.77 -19.39
N LEU A 312 12.18 -12.69 -19.30
CA LEU A 312 13.58 -12.69 -19.76
C LEU A 312 14.43 -13.77 -19.07
N LYS A 313 14.31 -13.89 -17.76
CA LYS A 313 15.00 -14.90 -16.95
C LYS A 313 14.61 -16.31 -17.40
N THR A 314 13.32 -16.55 -17.62
CA THR A 314 12.76 -17.85 -18.04
C THR A 314 13.20 -18.22 -19.45
N CYS A 315 13.13 -17.29 -20.39
CA CYS A 315 13.64 -17.46 -21.76
C CYS A 315 15.14 -17.80 -21.76
N THR A 316 15.94 -17.08 -20.97
CA THR A 316 17.39 -17.31 -20.86
C THR A 316 17.70 -18.69 -20.27
N ALA A 317 16.93 -19.14 -19.26
CA ALA A 317 17.05 -20.50 -18.71
C ALA A 317 16.73 -21.56 -19.76
N HIS A 318 15.60 -21.41 -20.46
CA HIS A 318 15.18 -22.34 -21.49
C HIS A 318 16.17 -22.44 -22.65
N LEU A 319 16.75 -21.31 -23.05
CA LEU A 319 17.83 -21.27 -24.03
C LEU A 319 19.01 -22.13 -23.56
N GLY A 320 19.55 -21.85 -22.37
CA GLY A 320 20.68 -22.60 -21.81
C GLY A 320 20.40 -24.09 -21.69
N MET A 321 19.21 -24.48 -21.21
CA MET A 321 18.83 -25.89 -21.08
C MET A 321 18.67 -26.59 -22.44
N THR A 322 18.19 -25.90 -23.46
CA THR A 322 18.06 -26.44 -24.82
C THR A 322 19.43 -26.66 -25.45
N PHE A 323 20.33 -25.69 -25.33
CA PHE A 323 21.71 -25.82 -25.80
C PHE A 323 22.47 -26.91 -25.04
N LEU A 324 22.17 -27.15 -23.76
CA LEU A 324 22.76 -28.26 -23.00
C LEU A 324 22.35 -29.62 -23.57
N LYS A 325 21.07 -29.78 -23.95
CA LYS A 325 20.59 -31.00 -24.61
C LYS A 325 21.23 -31.19 -25.99
N LEU A 326 21.37 -30.11 -26.75
CA LEU A 326 22.04 -30.13 -28.05
C LEU A 326 23.51 -30.54 -27.90
N ALA A 327 24.24 -29.94 -26.95
CA ALA A 327 25.64 -30.28 -26.67
C ALA A 327 25.80 -31.77 -26.32
N LYS A 328 24.88 -32.31 -25.51
CA LYS A 328 24.87 -33.74 -25.17
C LYS A 328 24.64 -34.60 -26.41
N PHE A 329 23.64 -34.28 -27.23
CA PHE A 329 23.36 -35.00 -28.46
C PHE A 329 24.55 -34.99 -29.42
N GLU A 330 25.16 -33.82 -29.65
CA GLU A 330 26.34 -33.72 -30.53
C GLU A 330 27.53 -34.50 -30.00
N LYS A 331 27.74 -34.48 -28.68
CA LYS A 331 28.80 -35.27 -28.03
C LYS A 331 28.58 -36.76 -28.24
N ASP A 332 27.36 -37.24 -28.04
CA ASP A 332 26.99 -38.65 -28.18
C ASP A 332 27.12 -39.14 -29.65
N GLN A 333 26.91 -38.25 -30.63
CA GLN A 333 27.02 -38.55 -32.07
C GLN A 333 28.39 -38.24 -32.69
N SER A 334 29.35 -37.77 -31.90
CA SER A 334 30.61 -37.24 -32.44
C SER A 334 31.55 -38.35 -32.96
N THR A 335 31.93 -38.28 -34.24
CA THR A 335 32.86 -39.23 -34.88
C THR A 335 34.25 -38.66 -35.09
N CYS A 336 34.40 -37.33 -35.11
CA CYS A 336 35.67 -36.64 -35.31
C CYS A 336 35.96 -35.59 -34.22
N SER A 337 37.21 -35.11 -34.17
CA SER A 337 37.67 -34.15 -33.16
C SER A 337 37.00 -32.78 -33.29
N SER A 338 36.66 -32.33 -34.50
CA SER A 338 35.98 -31.04 -34.71
C SER A 338 34.55 -31.04 -34.16
N GLN A 339 33.80 -32.14 -34.30
CA GLN A 339 32.47 -32.29 -33.70
C GLN A 339 32.53 -32.30 -32.17
N ARG A 340 33.55 -32.95 -31.58
CA ARG A 340 33.77 -32.91 -30.12
C ARG A 340 34.07 -31.51 -29.61
N SER A 341 34.88 -30.73 -30.36
CA SER A 341 35.15 -29.33 -30.03
C SER A 341 33.87 -28.49 -30.05
N ARG A 342 33.09 -28.59 -31.13
CA ARG A 342 31.82 -27.86 -31.25
C ARG A 342 30.83 -28.21 -30.13
N ALA A 343 30.69 -29.48 -29.80
CA ALA A 343 29.84 -29.92 -28.69
C ALA A 343 30.29 -29.33 -27.34
N ALA A 344 31.61 -29.19 -27.12
CA ALA A 344 32.15 -28.53 -25.93
C ALA A 344 31.82 -27.02 -25.92
N ASP A 345 31.96 -26.33 -27.04
CA ASP A 345 31.64 -24.90 -27.16
C ASP A 345 30.14 -24.63 -26.91
N ILE A 346 29.26 -25.46 -27.48
CA ILE A 346 27.82 -25.42 -27.22
C ILE A 346 27.54 -25.67 -25.73
N SER A 347 28.28 -26.56 -25.08
CA SER A 347 28.16 -26.82 -23.64
C SER A 347 28.61 -25.62 -22.79
N HIS A 348 29.68 -24.94 -23.19
CA HIS A 348 30.13 -23.71 -22.53
C HIS A 348 29.08 -22.59 -22.65
N PHE A 349 28.55 -22.36 -23.86
CA PHE A 349 27.46 -21.40 -24.09
C PHE A 349 26.22 -21.73 -23.25
N ALA A 350 25.78 -22.99 -23.27
CA ALA A 350 24.66 -23.47 -22.47
C ALA A 350 24.86 -23.17 -20.97
N SER A 351 26.04 -23.47 -20.46
CA SER A 351 26.41 -23.25 -19.06
C SER A 351 26.45 -21.75 -18.70
N ALA A 352 26.94 -20.90 -19.61
CA ALA A 352 26.94 -19.45 -19.45
C ALA A 352 25.51 -18.91 -19.40
N ALA A 353 24.64 -19.30 -20.34
CA ALA A 353 23.23 -18.88 -20.36
C ALA A 353 22.48 -19.27 -19.07
N VAL A 354 22.67 -20.50 -18.56
CA VAL A 354 22.08 -20.92 -17.27
C VAL A 354 22.63 -20.09 -16.10
N LYS A 355 23.91 -19.73 -16.10
CA LYS A 355 24.50 -18.85 -15.07
C LYS A 355 23.92 -17.44 -15.14
N VAL A 356 23.76 -16.88 -16.34
CA VAL A 356 23.13 -15.55 -16.55
C VAL A 356 21.69 -15.55 -16.04
N SER A 357 20.90 -16.57 -16.37
CA SER A 357 19.52 -16.70 -15.85
C SER A 357 19.46 -16.74 -14.32
N ARG A 358 20.41 -17.42 -13.66
CA ARG A 358 20.50 -17.41 -12.19
C ARG A 358 20.85 -16.01 -11.64
N CYS A 359 21.69 -15.25 -12.33
CA CYS A 359 22.02 -13.87 -11.94
C CYS A 359 20.82 -12.95 -12.11
N GLN A 360 20.11 -13.05 -13.25
CA GLN A 360 18.85 -12.35 -13.50
C GLN A 360 17.83 -12.63 -12.39
N GLY A 361 17.63 -13.89 -12.00
CA GLY A 361 16.69 -14.23 -10.93
C GLY A 361 17.04 -13.63 -9.55
N ARG A 362 18.33 -13.47 -9.22
CA ARG A 362 18.72 -12.77 -7.99
C ARG A 362 18.47 -11.26 -8.09
N LEU A 363 18.79 -10.66 -9.24
CA LEU A 363 18.51 -9.26 -9.51
C LEU A 363 17.01 -8.96 -9.43
N ASP A 364 16.17 -9.82 -10.00
CA ASP A 364 14.71 -9.66 -9.99
C ASP A 364 14.16 -9.69 -8.56
N ALA A 365 14.69 -10.57 -7.70
CA ALA A 365 14.33 -10.60 -6.28
C ALA A 365 14.67 -9.29 -5.56
N GLU A 366 15.82 -8.68 -5.87
CA GLU A 366 16.19 -7.38 -5.31
C GLU A 366 15.34 -6.24 -5.86
N ILE A 367 15.02 -6.25 -7.15
CA ILE A 367 14.14 -5.25 -7.77
C ILE A 367 12.76 -5.27 -7.13
N VAL A 368 12.19 -6.45 -6.90
CA VAL A 368 10.90 -6.59 -6.21
C VAL A 368 10.95 -5.98 -4.80
N LYS A 369 12.06 -6.17 -4.06
CA LYS A 369 12.23 -5.55 -2.73
C LYS A 369 12.25 -4.02 -2.82
N HIS A 370 13.00 -3.44 -3.76
CA HIS A 370 13.06 -2.00 -3.93
C HIS A 370 11.67 -1.43 -4.27
N LEU A 371 11.01 -2.01 -5.28
CA LEU A 371 9.71 -1.55 -5.77
C LEU A 371 8.56 -1.75 -4.75
N ASP A 372 8.76 -2.57 -3.71
CA ASP A 372 7.82 -2.69 -2.58
C ASP A 372 7.57 -1.34 -1.88
N THR A 373 8.55 -0.43 -1.92
CA THR A 373 8.45 0.93 -1.37
C THR A 373 7.29 1.72 -1.99
N ILE A 374 7.07 1.62 -3.31
CA ILE A 374 5.95 2.29 -3.99
C ILE A 374 4.62 1.75 -3.45
N ARG A 375 4.52 0.42 -3.32
CA ARG A 375 3.32 -0.25 -2.79
C ARG A 375 3.04 0.15 -1.34
N LYS A 376 4.08 0.23 -0.51
CA LYS A 376 4.00 0.72 0.89
C LYS A 376 3.33 2.10 0.96
N TYR A 377 3.73 3.04 0.09
CA TYR A 377 3.14 4.39 0.08
C TYR A 377 1.74 4.42 -0.51
N LEU A 378 1.46 3.61 -1.53
CA LEU A 378 0.10 3.45 -2.05
C LEU A 378 -0.86 2.95 -0.97
N GLU A 379 -0.46 1.97 -0.16
CA GLU A 379 -1.23 1.47 0.98
C GLU A 379 -1.37 2.47 2.12
N THR A 380 -0.49 3.47 2.19
CA THR A 380 -0.56 4.55 3.19
C THR A 380 -1.60 5.59 2.80
N MET A 381 -1.98 5.68 1.51
CA MET A 381 -2.96 6.67 1.05
C MET A 381 -4.34 6.51 1.70
N THR A 382 -4.75 5.29 2.08
CA THR A 382 -5.97 5.09 2.87
C THR A 382 -5.90 5.83 4.21
N SER A 383 -4.75 5.81 4.88
CA SER A 383 -4.52 6.53 6.13
C SER A 383 -4.54 8.05 5.94
N VAL A 384 -3.98 8.52 4.81
CA VAL A 384 -4.05 9.93 4.40
C VAL A 384 -5.52 10.34 4.27
N HIS A 385 -6.32 9.64 3.45
CA HIS A 385 -7.74 9.93 3.26
C HIS A 385 -8.54 9.97 4.55
N ASN A 386 -8.31 9.01 5.45
CA ASN A 386 -8.97 8.97 6.76
C ASN A 386 -8.67 10.22 7.59
N ALA A 387 -7.41 10.67 7.61
CA ALA A 387 -7.01 11.86 8.35
C ALA A 387 -7.64 13.15 7.78
N PHE A 388 -7.79 13.24 6.45
CA PHE A 388 -8.53 14.33 5.80
C PHE A 388 -10.04 14.28 6.10
N ALA A 389 -10.61 13.07 6.16
CA ALA A 389 -12.00 12.85 6.53
C ALA A 389 -12.26 13.25 7.99
N ASP A 390 -11.35 12.93 8.91
CA ASP A 390 -11.43 13.35 10.31
C ASP A 390 -11.61 14.86 10.47
N ARG A 391 -10.75 15.63 9.78
CA ARG A 391 -10.82 17.09 9.80
C ARG A 391 -12.13 17.60 9.21
N SER A 392 -12.54 17.04 8.07
CA SER A 392 -13.79 17.43 7.38
C SER A 392 -15.01 17.17 8.29
N ASN A 393 -15.03 16.03 8.97
CA ASN A 393 -16.09 15.66 9.92
C ASN A 393 -16.08 16.54 11.17
N ALA A 394 -14.92 16.90 11.69
CA ALA A 394 -14.79 17.81 12.83
C ALA A 394 -15.28 19.23 12.49
N LEU A 395 -14.97 19.73 11.28
CA LEU A 395 -15.48 21.01 10.79
C LEU A 395 -17.01 20.99 10.64
N LEU A 396 -17.55 19.91 10.04
CA LEU A 396 -18.99 19.73 9.90
C LEU A 396 -19.70 19.71 11.27
N ASN A 397 -19.11 19.06 12.28
CA ASN A 397 -19.66 19.06 13.64
C ASN A 397 -19.76 20.49 14.22
N ILE A 398 -18.72 21.31 14.04
CA ILE A 398 -18.74 22.72 14.47
C ILE A 398 -19.83 23.53 13.73
N GLN A 399 -20.01 23.29 12.43
CA GLN A 399 -21.04 23.94 11.63
C GLN A 399 -22.45 23.55 12.10
N ASN A 400 -22.69 22.28 12.36
CA ASN A 400 -23.96 21.78 12.90
C ASN A 400 -24.29 22.42 14.26
N LEU A 401 -23.34 22.39 15.20
CA LEU A 401 -23.52 23.03 16.52
C LEU A 401 -23.75 24.55 16.40
N SER A 402 -23.14 25.21 15.42
CA SER A 402 -23.36 26.63 15.15
C SER A 402 -24.78 26.92 14.64
N SER A 403 -25.29 26.08 13.74
CA SER A 403 -26.67 26.16 13.26
C SER A 403 -27.66 25.91 14.39
N ASP A 404 -27.43 24.88 15.21
CA ASP A 404 -28.29 24.57 16.36
C ASP A 404 -28.35 25.73 17.35
N LEU A 405 -27.21 26.33 17.69
CA LEU A 405 -27.15 27.53 18.52
C LEU A 405 -27.94 28.69 17.92
N PHE A 406 -27.80 28.95 16.62
CA PHE A 406 -28.58 29.99 15.95
C PHE A 406 -30.10 29.74 16.07
N THR A 407 -30.56 28.50 15.92
CA THR A 407 -31.98 28.16 16.11
C THR A 407 -32.44 28.34 17.56
N LEU A 408 -31.61 27.99 18.55
CA LEU A 408 -31.92 28.16 19.96
C LEU A 408 -32.01 29.65 20.33
N HIS A 409 -31.03 30.47 19.92
CA HIS A 409 -31.07 31.92 20.12
C HIS A 409 -32.31 32.54 19.45
N SER A 410 -32.65 32.10 18.24
CA SER A 410 -33.85 32.56 17.53
C SER A 410 -35.14 32.20 18.27
N ARG A 411 -35.22 31.02 18.92
CA ARG A 411 -36.37 30.63 19.75
C ARG A 411 -36.47 31.47 21.02
N VAL A 412 -35.35 31.77 21.68
CA VAL A 412 -35.31 32.67 22.84
C VAL A 412 -35.77 34.07 22.44
N ALA A 413 -35.22 34.65 21.37
CA ALA A 413 -35.60 35.98 20.89
C ALA A 413 -37.10 36.06 20.56
N LYS A 414 -37.67 35.03 19.90
CA LYS A 414 -39.12 34.94 19.64
C LYS A 414 -39.93 34.92 20.93
N LEU A 415 -39.56 34.09 21.91
CA LEU A 415 -40.25 34.02 23.20
C LEU A 415 -40.10 35.29 24.05
N GLU A 416 -39.02 36.06 23.87
CA GLU A 416 -38.82 37.35 24.52
C GLU A 416 -39.61 38.49 23.83
N SER A 417 -39.86 38.38 22.52
CA SER A 417 -40.64 39.36 21.77
C SER A 417 -42.16 39.29 21.96
N VAL A 418 -42.70 38.17 22.46
CA VAL A 418 -44.14 37.98 22.66
C VAL A 418 -44.58 38.53 24.01
N SER A 419 -45.53 39.47 24.01
CA SER A 419 -46.16 39.99 25.23
C SER A 419 -47.12 38.97 25.84
N SER A 420 -46.94 38.65 27.13
CA SER A 420 -47.87 37.78 27.86
C SER A 420 -49.13 38.53 28.29
N ARG A 421 -50.29 37.86 28.26
CA ARG A 421 -51.56 38.40 28.78
C ARG A 421 -51.90 37.71 30.10
N GLY A 422 -51.15 38.04 31.15
CA GLY A 422 -51.37 37.55 32.52
C GLY A 422 -50.09 37.09 33.23
N ILE A 423 -50.10 37.16 34.57
CA ILE A 423 -48.95 36.87 35.43
C ILE A 423 -48.49 35.40 35.31
N ASP A 424 -49.42 34.46 35.25
CA ASP A 424 -49.10 33.03 35.13
C ASP A 424 -48.46 32.68 33.78
N GLN A 425 -48.93 33.33 32.70
CA GLN A 425 -48.37 33.16 31.36
C GLN A 425 -46.97 33.76 31.26
N GLU A 426 -46.74 34.90 31.92
CA GLU A 426 -45.43 35.54 32.03
C GLU A 426 -44.42 34.66 32.81
N ARG A 427 -44.86 34.08 33.93
CA ARG A 427 -44.02 33.17 34.73
C ARG A 427 -43.64 31.91 33.96
N SER A 428 -44.57 31.30 33.23
CA SER A 428 -44.31 30.13 32.37
C SER A 428 -43.34 30.45 31.24
N ARG A 429 -43.50 31.61 30.59
CA ARG A 429 -42.58 32.11 29.55
C ARG A 429 -41.17 32.31 30.11
N TYR A 430 -41.06 32.93 31.28
CA TYR A 430 -39.77 33.15 31.95
C TYR A 430 -39.04 31.83 32.24
N LEU A 431 -39.76 30.83 32.79
CA LEU A 431 -39.19 29.50 33.05
C LEU A 431 -38.70 28.83 31.76
N LYS A 432 -39.48 28.91 30.68
CA LYS A 432 -39.10 28.33 29.37
C LYS A 432 -37.91 29.03 28.72
N VAL A 433 -37.81 30.35 28.88
CA VAL A 433 -36.63 31.12 28.45
C VAL A 433 -35.40 30.75 29.28
N ALA A 434 -35.55 30.56 30.60
CA ALA A 434 -34.46 30.13 31.46
C ALA A 434 -33.95 28.71 31.07
N GLU A 435 -34.86 27.77 30.81
CA GLU A 435 -34.53 26.42 30.33
C GLU A 435 -33.79 26.45 28.98
N LEU A 436 -34.26 27.27 28.03
CA LEU A 436 -33.60 27.43 26.74
C LEU A 436 -32.23 28.10 26.86
N LYS A 437 -32.06 29.06 27.78
CA LYS A 437 -30.77 29.70 28.06
C LYS A 437 -29.75 28.70 28.62
N GLU A 438 -30.19 27.79 29.48
CA GLU A 438 -29.34 26.70 29.96
C GLU A 438 -28.98 25.72 28.84
N THR A 439 -29.94 25.38 27.98
CA THR A 439 -29.67 24.58 26.76
C THR A 439 -28.69 25.28 25.82
N ILE A 440 -28.78 26.60 25.64
CA ILE A 440 -27.81 27.38 24.86
C ILE A 440 -26.42 27.27 25.49
N ARG A 441 -26.30 27.48 26.80
CA ARG A 441 -25.01 27.35 27.51
C ARG A 441 -24.36 25.99 27.27
N THR A 442 -25.12 24.90 27.43
CA THR A 442 -24.60 23.54 27.20
C THR A 442 -24.17 23.32 25.73
N ALA A 443 -24.91 23.86 24.76
CA ALA A 443 -24.54 23.81 23.35
C ALA A 443 -23.32 24.69 23.00
N GLU A 444 -23.15 25.84 23.66
CA GLU A 444 -21.98 26.70 23.55
C GLU A 444 -20.73 25.99 24.08
N ASP A 445 -20.84 25.33 25.24
CA ASP A 445 -19.77 24.52 25.82
C ASP A 445 -19.39 23.35 24.89
N ALA A 446 -20.38 22.66 24.32
CA ALA A 446 -20.16 21.59 23.34
C ALA A 446 -19.46 22.11 22.08
N LYS A 447 -19.85 23.28 21.56
CA LYS A 447 -19.18 23.94 20.42
C LYS A 447 -17.75 24.35 20.76
N SER A 448 -17.52 24.86 21.97
CA SER A 448 -16.18 25.21 22.46
C SER A 448 -15.26 23.99 22.51
N HIS A 449 -15.77 22.85 23.00
CA HIS A 449 -15.05 21.57 22.97
C HIS A 449 -14.76 21.10 21.53
N ALA A 450 -15.78 21.09 20.66
CA ALA A 450 -15.63 20.68 19.26
C ALA A 450 -14.60 21.54 18.51
N ARG A 451 -14.52 22.84 18.82
CA ARG A 451 -13.49 23.74 18.27
C ARG A 451 -12.09 23.35 18.72
N LYS A 452 -11.89 23.03 20.01
CA LYS A 452 -10.58 22.57 20.51
C LYS A 452 -10.15 21.27 19.84
N GLU A 453 -11.07 20.33 19.66
CA GLU A 453 -10.80 19.07 18.97
C GLU A 453 -10.42 19.30 17.49
N TYR A 454 -11.15 20.16 16.78
CA TYR A 454 -10.82 20.52 15.40
C TYR A 454 -9.44 21.15 15.25
N GLU A 455 -9.06 22.05 16.17
CA GLU A 455 -7.72 22.66 16.17
C GLU A 455 -6.62 21.61 16.35
N LEU A 456 -6.81 20.65 17.26
CA LEU A 456 -5.89 19.53 17.46
C LEU A 456 -5.78 18.65 16.20
N ILE A 457 -6.90 18.32 15.56
CA ILE A 457 -6.91 17.53 14.32
C ILE A 457 -6.20 18.27 13.20
N LYS A 458 -6.39 19.59 13.09
CA LYS A 458 -5.73 20.45 12.10
C LYS A 458 -4.21 20.46 12.30
N GLU A 459 -3.75 20.60 13.54
CA GLU A 459 -2.33 20.54 13.89
C GLU A 459 -1.73 19.17 13.58
N ASN A 460 -2.40 18.09 14.00
CA ASN A 460 -2.01 16.70 13.70
C ASN A 460 -1.86 16.48 12.19
N ASN A 461 -2.88 16.84 11.40
CA ASN A 461 -2.83 16.74 9.93
C ASN A 461 -1.60 17.44 9.35
N MET A 462 -1.32 18.68 9.78
CA MET A 462 -0.21 19.46 9.23
C MET A 462 1.15 18.85 9.58
N ASN A 463 1.34 18.44 10.82
CA ASN A 463 2.55 17.75 11.28
C ASN A 463 2.76 16.45 10.50
N GLU A 464 1.68 15.73 10.25
CA GLU A 464 1.69 14.46 9.54
C GLU A 464 2.00 14.60 8.06
N ILE A 465 1.44 15.61 7.40
CA ILE A 465 1.76 15.96 6.00
C ILE A 465 3.26 16.26 5.87
N LYS A 466 3.83 17.03 6.82
CA LYS A 466 5.27 17.33 6.82
C LYS A 466 6.11 16.07 7.00
N ARG A 467 5.76 15.23 7.99
CA ARG A 467 6.45 13.96 8.25
C ARG A 467 6.41 13.04 7.03
N PHE A 468 5.21 12.81 6.49
CA PHE A 468 4.98 11.96 5.33
C PHE A 468 5.79 12.42 4.11
N ASN A 469 5.79 13.72 3.80
CA ASN A 469 6.55 14.27 2.68
C ASN A 469 8.07 14.10 2.84
N LYS A 470 8.57 14.18 4.08
CA LYS A 470 9.99 13.91 4.39
C LYS A 470 10.32 12.43 4.20
N GLU A 471 9.52 11.55 4.78
CA GLU A 471 9.70 10.10 4.71
C GLU A 471 9.64 9.59 3.27
N ILE A 472 8.59 9.96 2.51
CA ILE A 472 8.44 9.48 1.12
C ILE A 472 9.59 9.92 0.23
N ARG A 473 10.08 11.16 0.41
CA ARG A 473 11.23 11.65 -0.35
C ARG A 473 12.46 10.81 -0.06
N GLN A 474 12.75 10.57 1.22
CA GLN A 474 13.92 9.81 1.65
C GLN A 474 13.85 8.36 1.17
N ASP A 475 12.71 7.69 1.40
CA ASP A 475 12.51 6.29 1.04
C ASP A 475 12.55 6.06 -0.48
N LEU A 476 11.95 6.96 -1.28
CA LEU A 476 12.01 6.84 -2.75
C LEU A 476 13.42 7.07 -3.29
N VAL A 477 14.20 7.99 -2.71
CA VAL A 477 15.60 8.18 -3.09
C VAL A 477 16.42 6.94 -2.76
N GLU A 478 16.24 6.36 -1.58
CA GLU A 478 16.95 5.15 -1.17
C GLU A 478 16.56 3.93 -2.02
N MET A 479 15.26 3.79 -2.30
CA MET A 479 14.76 2.80 -3.26
C MET A 479 15.46 2.92 -4.62
N MET A 480 15.52 4.13 -5.20
CA MET A 480 16.14 4.33 -6.50
C MET A 480 17.64 4.05 -6.49
N LYS A 481 18.35 4.44 -5.43
CA LYS A 481 19.77 4.11 -5.25
C LYS A 481 19.99 2.60 -5.22
N GLY A 482 19.23 1.87 -4.41
CA GLY A 482 19.31 0.42 -4.32
C GLY A 482 18.97 -0.26 -5.64
N PHE A 483 17.93 0.22 -6.33
CA PHE A 483 17.51 -0.28 -7.64
C PHE A 483 18.63 -0.12 -8.70
N VAL A 484 19.27 1.05 -8.77
CA VAL A 484 20.35 1.29 -9.74
C VAL A 484 21.62 0.53 -9.36
N THR A 485 22.02 0.54 -8.09
CA THR A 485 23.25 -0.11 -7.61
C THR A 485 23.23 -1.60 -7.92
N ASN A 486 22.12 -2.28 -7.58
CA ASN A 486 22.00 -3.71 -7.86
C ASN A 486 21.97 -3.97 -9.37
N GLN A 487 21.31 -3.12 -10.18
CA GLN A 487 21.35 -3.30 -11.63
C GLN A 487 22.75 -3.20 -12.21
N VAL A 488 23.58 -2.25 -11.77
CA VAL A 488 24.97 -2.13 -12.21
C VAL A 488 25.77 -3.36 -11.80
N GLU A 489 25.71 -3.74 -10.53
CA GLU A 489 26.46 -4.89 -9.99
C GLU A 489 26.15 -6.19 -10.76
N TYR A 490 24.86 -6.49 -10.98
CA TYR A 490 24.47 -7.70 -11.69
C TYR A 490 24.75 -7.61 -13.19
N SER A 491 24.73 -6.41 -13.78
CA SER A 491 25.13 -6.21 -15.19
C SER A 491 26.62 -6.52 -15.37
N ASP A 492 27.48 -6.08 -14.45
CA ASP A 492 28.91 -6.40 -14.47
C ASP A 492 29.16 -7.91 -14.30
N GLN A 493 28.42 -8.57 -13.40
CA GLN A 493 28.50 -10.03 -13.24
C GLN A 493 28.09 -10.76 -14.53
N ILE A 494 27.01 -10.33 -15.19
CA ILE A 494 26.55 -10.91 -16.46
C ILE A 494 27.57 -10.66 -17.56
N ALA A 495 28.14 -9.45 -17.65
CA ALA A 495 29.18 -9.13 -18.61
C ALA A 495 30.42 -10.00 -18.42
N SER A 496 30.85 -10.23 -17.16
CA SER A 496 31.96 -11.13 -16.84
C SER A 496 31.70 -12.57 -17.30
N ILE A 497 30.46 -13.08 -17.14
CA ILE A 497 30.08 -14.41 -17.63
C ILE A 497 30.23 -14.49 -19.16
N TRP A 498 29.75 -13.48 -19.88
CA TRP A 498 29.86 -13.43 -21.35
C TRP A 498 31.30 -13.25 -21.84
N ALA A 499 32.09 -12.40 -21.17
CA ALA A 499 33.50 -12.21 -21.50
C ALA A 499 34.31 -13.51 -21.34
N LYS A 500 34.05 -14.24 -20.25
CA LYS A 500 34.68 -15.55 -20.03
C LYS A 500 34.30 -16.55 -21.12
N LEU A 501 33.03 -16.58 -21.54
CA LEU A 501 32.61 -17.44 -22.64
C LEU A 501 33.31 -17.07 -23.95
N ALA A 502 33.41 -15.77 -24.26
CA ALA A 502 34.09 -15.30 -25.46
C ALA A 502 35.54 -15.79 -25.52
N GLU A 503 36.28 -15.71 -24.41
CA GLU A 503 37.65 -16.25 -24.30
C GLU A 503 37.67 -17.78 -24.46
N GLU A 504 36.75 -18.50 -23.83
CA GLU A 504 36.63 -19.97 -23.95
C GLU A 504 36.34 -20.43 -25.39
N THR A 505 35.72 -19.57 -26.22
CA THR A 505 35.34 -19.86 -27.62
C THR A 505 36.22 -19.15 -28.68
N LYS A 506 37.33 -18.53 -28.27
CA LYS A 506 38.18 -17.69 -29.15
C LYS A 506 38.71 -18.41 -30.39
N GLY A 507 38.81 -19.73 -30.36
CA GLY A 507 39.26 -20.55 -31.49
C GLY A 507 38.44 -20.43 -32.78
N TYR A 508 37.24 -19.82 -32.75
CA TYR A 508 36.49 -19.46 -33.97
C TYR A 508 36.99 -18.15 -34.63
N ALA A 509 37.46 -17.18 -33.85
CA ALA A 509 37.97 -15.90 -34.36
C ALA A 509 39.32 -16.07 -35.08
N ASP A 510 40.17 -16.96 -34.55
CA ASP A 510 41.48 -17.27 -35.12
C ASP A 510 41.41 -18.14 -36.40
N ARG A 511 40.23 -18.71 -36.71
CA ARG A 511 39.99 -19.51 -37.93
C ARG A 511 39.37 -18.71 -39.08
N SER A 512 38.84 -17.51 -38.79
CA SER A 512 38.26 -16.61 -39.79
C SER A 512 39.24 -15.55 -40.31
N SER A 513 40.46 -15.52 -39.78
CA SER A 513 41.61 -14.76 -40.28
C SER A 513 42.54 -15.70 -41.04
#